data_AF-A0A1X7DXF8-F1
#
_entry.id   AF-A0A1X7DXF8-F1
#
_cell.length_a   1.000
_cell.length_b   1.000
_cell.length_c   1.000
_cell.angle_alpha   90.00
_cell.angle_beta   90.00
_cell.angle_gamma   90.00
#
_symmetry.space_group_name_H-M   'P 1'
#
loop_
_entity.id
_entity.type
_entity.pdbx_description
1 polymer ?
#
loop_
_entity_poly.entity_id
_entity_poly.type
_entity_poly.pdbx_seq_one_letter_code
_entity_poly.pdbx_strand_id
1 'polypeptide(L)'
;MLYQKSWAKGWLAIGFVWFLAAIALAPSNKLYQQGMIVFMWLPTLVIAWSARRILTDAWRQQPALWGALALLLAWGALSLVWSTNEESGREGKRLVYILVFLLAFPMIGQMGTARIRQLLRIGSVLLAIAALISIVRFYGIQAMPLITRLEGIGEISHPILGAYVVGIAALLLLYDRPRQCALRLGWLLALACLGAFVALSQSRGAMLALVIPVILAPLWFRNRYSQLIALLAVAATGLAFCAVYELIALRGSSFRPEIFRSALHMISEHPWGGLGLGAYYRVEVAGMQFDHTHNMFTHVAVELGLPGMLLWIAVWLFTLAEIIRARHTAFGKILLCLWVYSTMAMQFDAASLTATPRAEWFVSWLPVGLVMLLPWMRAENDACGKISGST
;
A
#
# COMPACT_ATOMS: atom_id res chain seq x y z
N MET A 1 27.99 15.25 -4.46
CA MET A 1 27.70 14.52 -3.20
C MET A 1 27.30 13.07 -3.52
N LEU A 2 27.48 12.10 -2.61
CA LEU A 2 27.23 10.66 -2.86
C LEU A 2 25.82 10.41 -3.43
N TYR A 3 24.77 11.02 -2.87
CA TYR A 3 23.39 10.88 -3.35
C TYR A 3 23.15 11.34 -4.81
N GLN A 4 24.02 12.19 -5.35
CA GLN A 4 23.89 12.70 -6.73
C GLN A 4 24.48 11.73 -7.75
N LYS A 5 25.31 10.77 -7.31
CA LYS A 5 25.97 9.81 -8.20
C LYS A 5 24.91 8.90 -8.84
N SER A 6 25.09 8.61 -10.13
CA SER A 6 24.16 7.77 -10.91
C SER A 6 23.99 6.37 -10.34
N TRP A 7 25.07 5.76 -9.84
CA TRP A 7 25.04 4.45 -9.20
C TRP A 7 24.18 4.43 -7.93
N ALA A 8 24.24 5.50 -7.11
CA ALA A 8 23.47 5.62 -5.88
C ALA A 8 21.96 5.72 -6.17
N LYS A 9 21.58 6.54 -7.16
CA LYS A 9 20.21 6.61 -7.66
C LYS A 9 19.74 5.29 -8.27
N GLY A 10 20.62 4.60 -9.00
CA GLY A 10 20.34 3.28 -9.58
C GLY A 10 20.10 2.22 -8.51
N TRP A 11 20.89 2.21 -7.45
CA TRP A 11 20.74 1.26 -6.34
C TRP A 11 19.41 1.43 -5.63
N LEU A 12 19.00 2.65 -5.28
CA LEU A 12 17.68 2.93 -4.71
C LEU A 12 16.54 2.58 -5.67
N ALA A 13 16.73 2.79 -6.99
CA ALA A 13 15.74 2.40 -7.99
C ALA A 13 15.50 0.88 -8.01
N ILE A 14 16.59 0.10 -7.92
CA ILE A 14 16.54 -1.36 -7.82
C ILE A 14 15.82 -1.76 -6.53
N GLY A 15 16.13 -1.11 -5.39
CA GLY A 15 15.44 -1.33 -4.12
C GLY A 15 13.94 -1.08 -4.19
N PHE A 16 13.54 0.00 -4.85
CA PHE A 16 12.13 0.33 -5.01
C PHE A 16 11.39 -0.68 -5.89
N VAL A 17 11.99 -1.11 -7.01
CA VAL A 17 11.42 -2.17 -7.85
C VAL A 17 11.40 -3.52 -7.13
N TRP A 18 12.45 -3.83 -6.35
CA TRP A 18 12.51 -5.02 -5.51
C TRP A 18 11.36 -5.05 -4.50
N PHE A 19 11.14 -3.94 -3.77
CA PHE A 19 10.00 -3.82 -2.87
C PHE A 19 8.68 -4.13 -3.57
N LEU A 20 8.44 -3.53 -4.75
CA LEU A 20 7.17 -3.69 -5.47
C LEU A 20 6.96 -5.11 -6.03
N ALA A 21 7.99 -5.72 -6.61
CA ALA A 21 7.84 -6.94 -7.40
C ALA A 21 8.31 -8.21 -6.69
N ALA A 22 9.36 -8.13 -5.88
CA ALA A 22 9.96 -9.30 -5.26
C ALA A 22 9.08 -9.89 -4.14
N ILE A 23 8.10 -9.14 -3.62
CA ILE A 23 7.09 -9.71 -2.72
C ILE A 23 6.40 -10.93 -3.36
N ALA A 24 6.14 -10.90 -4.67
CA ALA A 24 5.51 -12.00 -5.39
C ALA A 24 6.54 -12.93 -6.06
N LEU A 25 7.60 -12.36 -6.64
CA LEU A 25 8.54 -13.10 -7.48
C LEU A 25 9.73 -13.69 -6.74
N ALA A 26 10.02 -13.25 -5.50
CA ALA A 26 11.12 -13.84 -4.74
C ALA A 26 10.80 -15.31 -4.40
N PRO A 27 11.79 -16.21 -4.46
CA PRO A 27 11.56 -17.63 -4.15
C PRO A 27 11.17 -17.89 -2.68
N SER A 28 11.48 -16.97 -1.77
CA SER A 28 11.12 -17.07 -0.35
C SER A 28 11.03 -15.69 0.31
N ASN A 29 10.25 -15.59 1.40
CA ASN A 29 10.19 -14.40 2.24
C ASN A 29 11.57 -13.95 2.74
N LYS A 30 12.41 -14.92 3.10
CA LYS A 30 13.77 -14.66 3.57
C LYS A 30 14.59 -13.90 2.51
N LEU A 31 14.55 -14.36 1.26
CA LEU A 31 15.24 -13.67 0.16
C LEU A 31 14.63 -12.30 -0.12
N TYR A 32 13.31 -12.18 -0.07
CA TYR A 32 12.63 -10.89 -0.22
C TYR A 32 13.12 -9.88 0.83
N GLN A 33 13.14 -10.26 2.11
CA GLN A 33 13.61 -9.41 3.20
C GLN A 33 15.12 -9.12 3.12
N GLN A 34 15.94 -10.10 2.74
CA GLN A 34 17.37 -9.87 2.51
C GLN A 34 17.61 -8.86 1.38
N GLY A 35 16.86 -8.95 0.28
CA GLY A 35 16.92 -7.97 -0.78
C GLY A 35 16.42 -6.59 -0.35
N MET A 36 15.42 -6.50 0.54
CA MET A 36 15.03 -5.21 1.16
C MET A 36 16.18 -4.58 1.95
N ILE A 37 16.92 -5.38 2.72
CA ILE A 37 18.12 -4.91 3.43
C ILE A 37 19.15 -4.39 2.43
N VAL A 38 19.52 -5.19 1.43
CA VAL A 38 20.63 -4.89 0.50
C VAL A 38 20.29 -3.77 -0.47
N PHE A 39 19.08 -3.74 -1.03
CA PHE A 39 18.72 -2.83 -2.11
C PHE A 39 17.95 -1.60 -1.67
N MET A 40 17.30 -1.62 -0.51
CA MET A 40 16.49 -0.50 -0.03
C MET A 40 17.06 0.15 1.23
N TRP A 41 17.22 -0.60 2.33
CA TRP A 41 17.63 0.00 3.61
C TRP A 41 19.11 0.39 3.66
N LEU A 42 20.02 -0.51 3.26
CA LEU A 42 21.46 -0.25 3.25
C LEU A 42 21.84 0.99 2.41
N PRO A 43 21.43 1.11 1.13
CA PRO A 43 21.75 2.30 0.35
C PRO A 43 21.15 3.57 0.96
N THR A 44 19.94 3.50 1.51
CA THR A 44 19.33 4.66 2.18
C THR A 44 20.19 5.15 3.34
N LEU A 45 20.70 4.24 4.18
CA LEU A 45 21.58 4.58 5.30
C LEU A 45 22.93 5.14 4.83
N VAL A 46 23.57 4.50 3.85
CA VAL A 46 24.86 4.94 3.28
C VAL A 46 24.76 6.35 2.69
N ILE A 47 23.63 6.65 2.05
CA ILE A 47 23.43 7.92 1.33
C ILE A 47 22.89 9.01 2.27
N ALA A 48 22.21 8.65 3.38
CA ALA A 48 21.48 9.56 4.27
C ALA A 48 22.28 10.79 4.70
N TRP A 49 23.52 10.60 5.14
CA TRP A 49 24.36 11.73 5.57
C TRP A 49 24.64 12.72 4.43
N SER A 50 24.96 12.20 3.25
CA SER A 50 25.18 13.05 2.07
C SER A 50 23.90 13.73 1.59
N ALA A 51 22.74 13.08 1.80
CA ALA A 51 21.41 13.56 1.45
C ALA A 51 20.75 14.38 2.57
N ARG A 52 21.46 14.72 3.66
CA ARG A 52 20.89 15.43 4.82
C ARG A 52 20.12 16.70 4.46
N ARG A 53 20.59 17.46 3.45
CA ARG A 53 19.91 18.66 2.96
C ARG A 53 18.55 18.33 2.35
N ILE A 54 18.47 17.25 1.56
CA ILE A 54 17.20 16.77 1.00
C ILE A 54 16.26 16.32 2.11
N LEU A 55 16.77 15.63 3.13
CA LEU A 55 15.95 15.18 4.26
C LEU A 55 15.45 16.36 5.11
N THR A 56 16.29 17.38 5.34
CA THR A 56 15.83 18.61 6.02
C THR A 56 14.82 19.38 5.17
N ASP A 57 14.99 19.41 3.85
CA ASP A 57 14.02 20.03 2.94
C ASP A 57 12.71 19.24 2.90
N ALA A 58 12.78 17.91 2.99
CA ALA A 58 11.61 17.03 3.12
C ALA A 58 10.77 17.41 4.33
N TRP A 59 11.45 17.52 5.49
CA TRP A 59 10.82 17.91 6.74
C TRP A 59 10.18 19.30 6.64
N ARG A 60 10.89 20.27 6.05
CA ARG A 60 10.39 21.65 5.89
C ARG A 60 9.19 21.74 4.96
N GLN A 61 9.13 20.93 3.91
CA GLN A 61 8.03 20.97 2.94
C GLN A 61 6.79 20.19 3.41
N GLN A 62 6.95 19.17 4.26
CA GLN A 62 5.85 18.35 4.78
C GLN A 62 5.92 18.19 6.31
N PRO A 63 5.98 19.28 7.09
CA PRO A 63 6.31 19.22 8.52
C PRO A 63 5.27 18.47 9.35
N ALA A 64 3.98 18.62 9.01
CA ALA A 64 2.91 17.94 9.73
C ALA A 64 2.94 16.41 9.54
N LEU A 65 3.19 15.94 8.31
CA LEU A 65 3.30 14.51 8.02
C LEU A 65 4.51 13.89 8.73
N TRP A 66 5.68 14.52 8.59
CA TRP A 66 6.90 14.05 9.25
C TRP A 66 6.81 14.10 10.77
N GLY A 67 6.21 15.16 11.33
CA GLY A 67 5.95 15.28 12.76
C GLY A 67 5.03 14.17 13.28
N ALA A 68 3.92 13.89 12.59
CA ALA A 68 3.01 12.80 12.95
C ALA A 68 3.69 11.42 12.86
N LEU A 69 4.51 11.18 11.82
CA LEU A 69 5.31 9.97 11.70
C LEU A 69 6.31 9.82 12.84
N ALA A 70 7.05 10.89 13.18
CA ALA A 70 8.02 10.86 14.26
C ALA A 70 7.35 10.58 15.61
N LEU A 71 6.20 11.22 15.88
CA LEU A 71 5.42 10.98 17.10
C LEU A 71 4.86 9.56 17.14
N LEU A 72 4.33 9.03 16.03
CA LEU A 72 3.83 7.66 15.96
C LEU A 72 4.94 6.64 16.24
N LEU A 73 6.11 6.81 15.62
CA LEU A 73 7.25 5.92 15.83
C LEU A 73 7.82 6.04 17.25
N ALA A 74 7.87 7.26 17.80
CA ALA A 74 8.30 7.49 19.18
C ALA A 74 7.33 6.88 20.19
N TRP A 75 6.02 7.03 19.96
CA TRP A 75 4.98 6.39 20.78
C TRP A 75 5.05 4.86 20.70
N GLY A 76 5.21 4.32 19.49
CA GLY A 76 5.43 2.88 19.28
C GLY A 76 6.66 2.38 20.04
N ALA A 77 7.78 3.11 19.97
CA ALA A 77 9.00 2.77 20.70
C ALA A 77 8.82 2.86 22.22
N LEU A 78 8.13 3.88 22.71
CA LEU A 78 7.80 4.05 24.12
C LEU A 78 6.91 2.90 24.62
N SER A 79 5.97 2.45 23.79
CA SER A 79 5.07 1.34 24.14
C SER A 79 5.75 -0.01 24.30
N LEU A 80 7.00 -0.16 23.84
CA LEU A 80 7.80 -1.35 24.12
C LEU A 80 8.16 -1.49 25.60
N VAL A 81 8.10 -0.40 26.39
CA VAL A 81 8.40 -0.43 27.83
C VAL A 81 7.37 -1.25 28.61
N TRP A 82 6.12 -1.29 28.15
CA TRP A 82 5.04 -2.06 28.77
C TRP A 82 4.48 -3.18 27.86
N SER A 83 5.12 -3.43 26.72
CA SER A 83 4.72 -4.54 25.85
C SER A 83 4.97 -5.87 26.54
N THR A 84 3.97 -6.75 26.48
CA THR A 84 4.07 -8.13 27.02
C THR A 84 4.85 -9.06 26.09
N ASN A 85 5.38 -8.56 24.97
CA ASN A 85 6.13 -9.36 24.01
C ASN A 85 7.60 -9.58 24.46
N GLU A 86 7.97 -10.85 24.65
CA GLU A 86 9.32 -11.29 24.97
C GLU A 86 10.38 -10.86 23.91
N GLU A 87 9.97 -10.63 22.65
CA GLU A 87 10.83 -10.17 21.56
C GLU A 87 10.78 -8.64 21.32
N SER A 88 10.62 -7.83 22.36
CA SER A 88 10.51 -6.35 22.26
C SER A 88 11.63 -5.69 21.43
N GLY A 89 12.85 -6.22 21.46
CA GLY A 89 13.97 -5.73 20.64
C GLY A 89 13.79 -5.95 19.13
N ARG A 90 13.02 -6.95 18.72
CA ARG A 90 12.69 -7.20 17.31
C ARG A 90 11.67 -6.18 16.80
N GLU A 91 10.66 -5.85 17.58
CA GLU A 91 9.66 -4.85 17.23
C GLU A 91 10.27 -3.45 17.12
N GLY A 92 11.18 -3.09 18.03
CA GLY A 92 11.96 -1.85 17.92
C GLY A 92 12.75 -1.76 16.59
N LYS A 93 13.35 -2.86 16.12
CA LYS A 93 14.03 -2.90 14.82
C LYS A 93 13.05 -2.64 13.66
N ARG A 94 11.81 -3.12 13.73
CA ARG A 94 10.81 -2.90 12.68
C ARG A 94 10.41 -1.43 12.56
N LEU A 95 10.32 -0.69 13.67
CA LEU A 95 10.13 0.77 13.64
C LEU A 95 11.25 1.48 12.89
N VAL A 96 12.50 1.06 13.11
CA VAL A 96 13.66 1.57 12.37
C VAL A 96 13.55 1.21 10.88
N TYR A 97 13.11 0.00 10.53
CA TYR A 97 12.89 -0.39 9.14
C TYR A 97 11.84 0.46 8.44
N ILE A 98 10.74 0.82 9.12
CA ILE A 98 9.73 1.75 8.60
C ILE A 98 10.35 3.13 8.37
N LEU A 99 11.08 3.65 9.36
CA LEU A 99 11.72 4.96 9.25
C LEU A 99 12.70 5.00 8.05
N VAL A 100 13.58 4.01 7.94
CA VAL A 100 14.56 3.94 6.84
C VAL A 100 13.86 3.75 5.50
N PHE A 101 12.77 2.96 5.44
CA PHE A 101 11.97 2.82 4.22
C PHE A 101 11.38 4.17 3.78
N LEU A 102 10.79 4.93 4.70
CA LEU A 102 10.19 6.24 4.40
C LEU A 102 11.25 7.30 4.03
N LEU A 103 12.43 7.27 4.66
CA LEU A 103 13.56 8.15 4.33
C LEU A 103 14.09 7.95 2.90
N ALA A 104 13.87 6.78 2.31
CA ALA A 104 14.29 6.49 0.93
C ALA A 104 13.49 7.34 -0.10
N PHE A 105 12.23 7.66 0.18
CA PHE A 105 11.35 8.32 -0.79
C PHE A 105 11.82 9.72 -1.17
N PRO A 106 12.14 10.65 -0.24
CA PRO A 106 12.75 11.93 -0.59
C PRO A 106 13.99 11.82 -1.50
N MET A 107 14.81 10.78 -1.31
CA MET A 107 16.00 10.52 -2.11
C MET A 107 15.64 10.01 -3.52
N ILE A 108 14.67 9.10 -3.61
CA ILE A 108 14.08 8.62 -4.88
C ILE A 108 13.42 9.80 -5.63
N GLY A 109 12.85 10.76 -4.91
CA GLY A 109 12.30 12.02 -5.44
C GLY A 109 13.25 12.78 -6.35
N GLN A 110 14.57 12.68 -6.10
CA GLN A 110 15.62 13.33 -6.90
C GLN A 110 15.84 12.71 -8.29
N MET A 111 15.11 11.64 -8.62
CA MET A 111 15.18 10.96 -9.91
C MET A 111 14.24 11.57 -10.95
N GLY A 112 13.33 12.45 -10.55
CA GLY A 112 12.36 13.12 -11.40
C GLY A 112 11.09 12.30 -11.66
N THR A 113 10.01 13.00 -12.00
CA THR A 113 8.66 12.44 -12.15
C THR A 113 8.59 11.34 -13.21
N ALA A 114 9.29 11.51 -14.32
CA ALA A 114 9.31 10.53 -15.41
C ALA A 114 9.89 9.18 -14.95
N ARG A 115 11.02 9.22 -14.22
CA ARG A 115 11.70 8.01 -13.76
C ARG A 115 10.92 7.30 -12.66
N ILE A 116 10.32 8.04 -11.73
CA ILE A 116 9.46 7.47 -10.68
C ILE A 116 8.27 6.72 -11.30
N ARG A 117 7.57 7.34 -12.27
CA ARG A 117 6.48 6.67 -12.99
C ARG A 117 6.94 5.44 -13.74
N GLN A 118 8.14 5.48 -14.34
CA GLN A 118 8.72 4.31 -14.99
C GLN A 118 8.97 3.16 -13.99
N LEU A 119 9.51 3.44 -12.79
CA LEU A 119 9.74 2.40 -11.77
C LEU A 119 8.43 1.79 -11.27
N LEU A 120 7.41 2.62 -11.02
CA LEU A 120 6.07 2.16 -10.66
C LEU A 120 5.49 1.25 -11.75
N ARG A 121 5.59 1.66 -13.02
CA ARG A 121 5.13 0.87 -14.17
C ARG A 121 5.87 -0.46 -14.27
N ILE A 122 7.20 -0.47 -14.11
CA ILE A 122 7.99 -1.71 -14.10
C ILE A 122 7.51 -2.63 -12.98
N GLY A 123 7.35 -2.12 -11.75
CA GLY A 123 6.82 -2.88 -10.63
C GLY A 123 5.42 -3.46 -10.91
N SER A 124 4.51 -2.66 -11.47
CA SER A 124 3.15 -3.11 -11.83
C SER A 124 3.15 -4.18 -12.93
N VAL A 125 4.01 -4.06 -13.94
CA VAL A 125 4.15 -5.08 -14.99
C VAL A 125 4.74 -6.38 -14.44
N LEU A 126 5.74 -6.30 -13.56
CA LEU A 126 6.28 -7.50 -12.90
C LEU A 126 5.24 -8.19 -12.00
N LEU A 127 4.40 -7.42 -11.30
CA LEU A 127 3.27 -7.97 -10.55
C LEU A 127 2.19 -8.56 -11.48
N ALA A 128 1.98 -8.02 -12.68
CA ALA A 128 1.09 -8.62 -13.67
C ALA A 128 1.61 -9.96 -14.18
N ILE A 129 2.93 -10.08 -14.37
CA ILE A 129 3.59 -11.36 -14.69
C ILE A 129 3.42 -12.34 -13.53
N ALA A 130 3.64 -11.91 -12.29
CA ALA A 130 3.44 -12.76 -11.11
C ALA A 130 1.99 -13.23 -10.96
N ALA A 131 1.02 -12.35 -11.26
CA ALA A 131 -0.40 -12.67 -11.29
C ALA A 131 -0.72 -13.73 -12.36
N LEU A 132 -0.18 -13.59 -13.57
CA LEU A 132 -0.33 -14.57 -14.63
C LEU A 132 0.27 -15.94 -14.24
N ILE A 133 1.49 -15.95 -13.71
CA ILE A 133 2.15 -17.17 -13.23
C ILE A 133 1.29 -17.84 -12.15
N SER A 134 0.73 -17.06 -11.23
CA SER A 134 -0.15 -17.57 -10.17
C SER A 134 -1.39 -18.25 -10.74
N ILE A 135 -2.09 -17.59 -11.66
CA ILE A 135 -3.31 -18.13 -12.30
C ILE A 135 -2.99 -19.42 -13.06
N VAL A 136 -1.94 -19.42 -13.87
CA VAL A 136 -1.52 -20.59 -14.66
C VAL A 136 -1.10 -21.74 -13.75
N ARG A 137 -0.33 -21.46 -12.69
CA ARG A 137 0.11 -22.49 -11.74
C ARG A 137 -1.07 -23.11 -10.99
N PHE A 138 -1.99 -22.30 -10.48
CA PHE A 138 -3.07 -22.76 -9.61
C PHE A 138 -4.20 -23.45 -10.38
N TYR A 139 -4.68 -22.84 -11.46
CA TYR A 139 -5.80 -23.40 -12.23
C TYR A 139 -5.33 -24.29 -13.39
N GLY A 140 -4.19 -23.97 -14.01
CA GLY A 140 -3.67 -24.72 -15.15
C GLY A 140 -2.86 -25.96 -14.73
N ILE A 141 -1.84 -25.77 -13.90
CA ILE A 141 -0.91 -26.85 -13.53
C ILE A 141 -1.46 -27.71 -12.39
N GLN A 142 -1.95 -27.09 -11.32
CA GLN A 142 -2.55 -27.81 -10.18
C GLN A 142 -3.99 -28.27 -10.46
N ALA A 143 -4.57 -27.86 -11.58
CA ALA A 143 -5.92 -28.23 -12.01
C ALA A 143 -7.02 -27.96 -10.96
N MET A 144 -6.85 -26.91 -10.15
CA MET A 144 -7.83 -26.55 -9.13
C MET A 144 -9.15 -26.09 -9.78
N PRO A 145 -10.32 -26.39 -9.19
CA PRO A 145 -11.59 -25.86 -9.67
C PRO A 145 -11.66 -24.33 -9.57
N LEU A 146 -12.30 -23.65 -10.54
CA LEU A 146 -12.49 -22.18 -10.52
C LEU A 146 -13.31 -21.66 -9.32
N ILE A 147 -14.07 -22.54 -8.66
CA ILE A 147 -14.79 -22.22 -7.42
C ILE A 147 -13.82 -22.05 -6.23
N THR A 148 -12.61 -22.60 -6.30
CA THR A 148 -11.58 -22.43 -5.27
C THR A 148 -10.90 -21.07 -5.44
N ARG A 149 -10.66 -20.38 -4.32
CA ARG A 149 -9.95 -19.10 -4.31
C ARG A 149 -8.52 -19.28 -4.82
N LEU A 150 -8.08 -18.36 -5.68
CA LEU A 150 -6.71 -18.33 -6.18
C LEU A 150 -5.72 -18.11 -5.03
N GLU A 151 -4.76 -19.02 -4.92
CA GLU A 151 -3.55 -18.81 -4.12
C GLU A 151 -2.41 -18.37 -5.02
N GLY A 152 -1.84 -17.21 -4.71
CA GLY A 152 -0.71 -16.64 -5.46
C GLY A 152 0.62 -17.35 -5.24
N ILE A 153 1.65 -16.90 -5.95
CA ILE A 153 3.05 -17.27 -5.68
C ILE A 153 3.71 -16.34 -4.65
N GLY A 154 4.80 -16.78 -4.03
CA GLY A 154 5.54 -15.95 -3.07
C GLY A 154 4.68 -15.48 -1.89
N GLU A 155 4.87 -14.23 -1.46
CA GLU A 155 4.11 -13.63 -0.35
C GLU A 155 2.73 -13.11 -0.79
N ILE A 156 2.38 -13.16 -2.08
CA ILE A 156 1.01 -12.93 -2.55
C ILE A 156 0.17 -14.21 -2.56
N SER A 157 0.67 -15.29 -1.94
CA SER A 157 -0.02 -16.58 -1.79
C SER A 157 -1.34 -16.47 -1.03
N HIS A 158 -1.39 -15.63 0.00
CA HIS A 158 -2.62 -15.36 0.72
C HIS A 158 -3.64 -14.64 -0.21
N PRO A 159 -4.83 -15.21 -0.49
CA PRO A 159 -5.73 -14.69 -1.52
C PRO A 159 -6.13 -13.22 -1.33
N ILE A 160 -6.43 -12.82 -0.09
CA ILE A 160 -6.92 -11.45 0.21
C ILE A 160 -5.78 -10.43 0.19
N LEU A 161 -4.75 -10.65 1.01
CA LEU A 161 -3.55 -9.81 1.07
C LEU A 161 -2.84 -9.70 -0.29
N GLY A 162 -2.72 -10.80 -1.03
CA GLY A 162 -2.19 -10.80 -2.40
C GLY A 162 -3.03 -9.93 -3.35
N ALA A 163 -4.36 -10.01 -3.25
CA ALA A 163 -5.24 -9.15 -4.04
C ALA A 163 -5.07 -7.65 -3.71
N TYR A 164 -4.69 -7.30 -2.48
CA TYR A 164 -4.38 -5.90 -2.13
C TYR A 164 -3.13 -5.37 -2.83
N VAL A 165 -2.05 -6.16 -2.85
CA VAL A 165 -0.81 -5.82 -3.56
C VAL A 165 -1.07 -5.68 -5.05
N VAL A 166 -1.78 -6.64 -5.64
CA VAL A 166 -2.11 -6.66 -7.07
C VAL A 166 -3.06 -5.53 -7.44
N GLY A 167 -4.04 -5.19 -6.58
CA GLY A 167 -4.98 -4.09 -6.84
C GLY A 167 -4.30 -2.72 -6.87
N ILE A 168 -3.26 -2.49 -6.06
CA ILE A 168 -2.41 -1.29 -6.15
C ILE A 168 -1.74 -1.19 -7.52
N ALA A 169 -1.15 -2.30 -7.99
CA ALA A 169 -0.55 -2.34 -9.33
C ALA A 169 -1.58 -2.08 -10.43
N ALA A 170 -2.80 -2.62 -10.29
CA ALA A 170 -3.89 -2.39 -11.23
C ALA A 170 -4.26 -0.89 -11.30
N LEU A 171 -4.42 -0.21 -10.16
CA LEU A 171 -4.75 1.22 -10.11
C LEU A 171 -3.63 2.09 -10.69
N LEU A 172 -2.38 1.80 -10.34
CA LEU A 172 -1.22 2.51 -10.90
C LEU A 172 -1.19 2.41 -12.42
N LEU A 173 -1.37 1.19 -12.94
CA LEU A 173 -1.31 0.94 -14.38
C LEU A 173 -2.53 1.48 -15.13
N LEU A 174 -3.73 1.42 -14.53
CA LEU A 174 -4.99 1.84 -15.15
C LEU A 174 -4.99 3.32 -15.58
N TYR A 175 -4.33 4.17 -14.79
CA TYR A 175 -4.24 5.60 -15.04
C TYR A 175 -2.90 6.05 -15.66
N ASP A 176 -1.95 5.14 -15.89
CA ASP A 176 -0.69 5.39 -16.60
C ASP A 176 -0.73 4.85 -18.05
N ARG A 177 -1.75 5.25 -18.80
CA ARG A 177 -2.00 4.78 -20.17
C ARG A 177 -0.85 5.14 -21.11
N PRO A 178 -0.25 4.15 -21.84
CA PRO A 178 0.81 4.43 -22.79
C PRO A 178 0.30 5.23 -24.01
N ARG A 179 1.11 6.19 -24.47
CA ARG A 179 0.81 7.01 -25.66
C ARG A 179 0.87 6.19 -26.95
N GLN A 180 1.93 5.40 -27.10
CA GLN A 180 2.20 4.57 -28.27
C GLN A 180 1.18 3.42 -28.38
N CYS A 181 0.54 3.26 -29.55
CA CYS A 181 -0.44 2.20 -29.77
C CYS A 181 0.14 0.80 -29.60
N ALA A 182 1.37 0.55 -30.04
CA ALA A 182 2.02 -0.76 -29.92
C ALA A 182 2.10 -1.26 -28.47
N LEU A 183 2.30 -0.36 -27.51
CA LEU A 183 2.38 -0.70 -26.08
C LEU A 183 1.01 -0.85 -25.40
N ARG A 184 -0.10 -0.50 -26.08
CA ARG A 184 -1.45 -0.59 -25.51
C ARG A 184 -1.91 -2.02 -25.32
N LEU A 185 -1.52 -2.93 -26.22
CA LEU A 185 -1.86 -4.34 -26.09
C LEU A 185 -1.23 -4.94 -24.83
N GLY A 186 0.08 -4.74 -24.64
CA GLY A 186 0.77 -5.22 -23.43
C GLY A 186 0.21 -4.61 -22.15
N TRP A 187 -0.15 -3.32 -22.18
CA TRP A 187 -0.82 -2.65 -21.07
C TRP A 187 -2.20 -3.24 -20.76
N LEU A 188 -3.03 -3.52 -21.78
CA LEU A 188 -4.33 -4.18 -21.61
C LEU A 188 -4.18 -5.60 -21.06
N LEU A 189 -3.23 -6.38 -21.58
CA LEU A 189 -2.96 -7.74 -21.10
C LEU A 189 -2.50 -7.73 -19.64
N ALA A 190 -1.63 -6.80 -19.26
CA ALA A 190 -1.20 -6.64 -17.88
C ALA A 190 -2.38 -6.28 -16.95
N LEU A 191 -3.24 -5.33 -17.35
CA LEU A 191 -4.46 -5.01 -16.61
C LEU A 191 -5.42 -6.20 -16.51
N ALA A 192 -5.57 -6.98 -17.57
CA ALA A 192 -6.41 -8.18 -17.57
C ALA A 192 -5.87 -9.22 -16.57
N CYS A 193 -4.55 -9.45 -16.54
CA CYS A 193 -3.94 -10.38 -15.57
C CYS A 193 -4.12 -9.91 -14.13
N LEU A 194 -3.87 -8.62 -13.86
CA LEU A 194 -4.04 -8.04 -12.52
C LEU A 194 -5.51 -8.09 -12.08
N GLY A 195 -6.44 -7.72 -12.95
CA GLY A 195 -7.88 -7.77 -12.69
C GLY A 195 -8.40 -9.19 -12.49
N ALA A 196 -7.94 -10.14 -13.30
CA ALA A 196 -8.28 -11.56 -13.15
C ALA A 196 -7.80 -12.11 -11.82
N PHE A 197 -6.58 -11.79 -11.38
CA PHE A 197 -6.10 -12.23 -10.07
C PHE A 197 -6.96 -11.70 -8.92
N VAL A 198 -7.32 -10.41 -8.95
CA VAL A 198 -8.21 -9.82 -7.93
C VAL A 198 -9.59 -10.48 -7.96
N ALA A 199 -10.15 -10.75 -9.14
CA ALA A 199 -11.43 -11.45 -9.27
C ALA A 199 -11.37 -12.90 -8.76
N LEU A 200 -10.33 -13.65 -9.14
CA LEU A 200 -10.14 -15.06 -8.78
C LEU A 200 -9.72 -15.25 -7.32
N SER A 201 -9.26 -14.20 -6.63
CA SER A 201 -9.13 -14.22 -5.15
C SER A 201 -10.47 -14.45 -4.44
N GLN A 202 -11.59 -14.17 -5.14
CA GLN A 202 -12.96 -14.18 -4.62
C GLN A 202 -13.15 -13.40 -3.31
N SER A 203 -12.29 -12.41 -3.05
CA SER A 203 -12.39 -11.52 -1.90
C SER A 203 -13.32 -10.35 -2.22
N ARG A 204 -14.54 -10.39 -1.66
CA ARG A 204 -15.53 -9.29 -1.78
C ARG A 204 -14.93 -7.96 -1.32
N GLY A 205 -14.18 -7.96 -0.21
CA GLY A 205 -13.53 -6.78 0.33
C GLY A 205 -12.45 -6.22 -0.61
N ALA A 206 -11.61 -7.07 -1.22
CA ALA A 206 -10.59 -6.63 -2.16
C ALA A 206 -11.18 -6.08 -3.47
N MET A 207 -12.24 -6.72 -4.00
CA MET A 207 -12.94 -6.24 -5.19
C MET A 207 -13.63 -4.89 -4.92
N LEU A 208 -14.36 -4.76 -3.82
CA LEU A 208 -15.00 -3.49 -3.44
C LEU A 208 -13.96 -2.39 -3.24
N ALA A 209 -12.86 -2.70 -2.53
CA ALA A 209 -11.77 -1.76 -2.34
C ALA A 209 -11.19 -1.26 -3.68
N LEU A 210 -11.10 -2.13 -4.71
CA LEU A 210 -10.63 -1.76 -6.05
C LEU A 210 -11.66 -0.96 -6.86
N VAL A 211 -12.94 -1.33 -6.80
CA VAL A 211 -13.99 -0.74 -7.61
C VAL A 211 -14.36 0.67 -7.13
N ILE A 212 -14.44 0.91 -5.81
CA ILE A 212 -14.79 2.20 -5.22
C ILE A 212 -13.95 3.37 -5.77
N PRO A 213 -12.60 3.36 -5.71
CA PRO A 213 -11.79 4.44 -6.24
C PRO A 213 -11.94 4.62 -7.76
N VAL A 214 -12.21 3.55 -8.50
CA VAL A 214 -12.47 3.61 -9.95
C VAL A 214 -13.79 4.33 -10.25
N ILE A 215 -14.84 4.05 -9.47
CA ILE A 215 -16.16 4.73 -9.58
C ILE A 215 -16.04 6.20 -9.20
N LEU A 216 -15.24 6.52 -8.18
CA LEU A 216 -15.05 7.89 -7.71
C LEU A 216 -14.07 8.70 -8.59
N ALA A 217 -13.24 8.04 -9.41
CA ALA A 217 -12.23 8.68 -10.26
C ALA A 217 -12.73 9.86 -11.13
N PRO A 218 -13.94 9.84 -11.73
CA PRO A 218 -14.47 10.97 -12.48
C PRO A 218 -14.54 12.28 -11.69
N LEU A 219 -14.72 12.22 -10.36
CA LEU A 219 -14.85 13.39 -9.50
C LEU A 219 -13.59 14.28 -9.54
N TRP A 220 -12.41 13.68 -9.68
CA TRP A 220 -11.13 14.42 -9.70
C TRP A 220 -10.41 14.39 -11.05
N PHE A 221 -10.55 13.32 -11.85
CA PHE A 221 -9.98 13.28 -13.20
C PHE A 221 -10.75 14.13 -14.19
N ARG A 222 -12.09 14.18 -14.08
CA ARG A 222 -13.00 14.97 -14.93
C ARG A 222 -12.78 14.77 -16.42
N ASN A 223 -12.41 13.56 -16.84
CA ASN A 223 -12.18 13.22 -18.24
C ASN A 223 -13.07 12.05 -18.70
N ARG A 224 -13.28 11.94 -20.01
CA ARG A 224 -14.15 10.91 -20.62
C ARG A 224 -13.66 9.49 -20.32
N TYR A 225 -12.34 9.31 -20.23
CA TYR A 225 -11.75 8.00 -19.93
C TYR A 225 -12.14 7.53 -18.52
N SER A 226 -11.99 8.35 -17.49
CA SER A 226 -12.40 7.99 -16.13
C SER A 226 -13.90 7.76 -16.03
N GLN A 227 -14.72 8.53 -16.74
CA GLN A 227 -16.18 8.35 -16.78
C GLN A 227 -16.58 7.01 -17.40
N LEU A 228 -15.97 6.65 -18.53
CA LEU A 228 -16.22 5.37 -19.20
C LEU A 228 -15.83 4.20 -18.31
N ILE A 229 -14.64 4.23 -17.72
CA ILE A 229 -14.17 3.15 -16.84
C ILE A 229 -15.04 3.04 -15.59
N ALA A 230 -15.47 4.16 -15.00
CA ALA A 230 -16.41 4.16 -13.88
C ALA A 230 -17.77 3.55 -14.27
N LEU A 231 -18.32 3.92 -15.43
CA LEU A 231 -19.58 3.34 -15.94
C LEU A 231 -19.46 1.83 -16.14
N LEU A 232 -18.36 1.37 -16.76
CA LEU A 232 -18.10 -0.06 -16.95
C LEU A 232 -17.95 -0.79 -15.61
N ALA A 233 -17.28 -0.18 -14.63
CA ALA A 233 -17.13 -0.76 -13.30
C ALA A 233 -18.48 -0.88 -12.56
N VAL A 234 -19.34 0.14 -12.64
CA VAL A 234 -20.71 0.13 -12.10
C VAL A 234 -21.54 -0.96 -12.78
N ALA A 235 -21.53 -1.02 -14.12
CA ALA A 235 -22.27 -2.02 -14.86
C ALA A 235 -21.81 -3.45 -14.53
N ALA A 236 -20.50 -3.69 -14.53
CA ALA A 236 -19.93 -5.00 -14.20
C ALA A 236 -20.25 -5.42 -12.76
N THR A 237 -20.18 -4.49 -11.81
CA THR A 237 -20.48 -4.76 -10.40
C THR A 237 -21.98 -4.99 -10.19
N GLY A 238 -22.84 -4.24 -10.87
CA GLY A 238 -24.30 -4.44 -10.85
C GLY A 238 -24.70 -5.79 -11.41
N LEU A 239 -24.13 -6.19 -12.56
CA LEU A 239 -24.36 -7.51 -13.15
C LEU A 239 -23.87 -8.64 -12.24
N ALA A 240 -22.67 -8.51 -11.67
CA ALA A 240 -22.12 -9.50 -10.74
C ALA A 240 -22.97 -9.61 -9.46
N PHE A 241 -23.47 -8.48 -8.94
CA PHE A 241 -24.37 -8.48 -7.79
C PHE A 241 -25.68 -9.21 -8.11
N CYS A 242 -26.31 -8.93 -9.25
CA CYS A 242 -27.54 -9.63 -9.67
C CYS A 242 -27.32 -11.15 -9.82
N ALA A 243 -26.17 -11.57 -10.36
CA ALA A 243 -25.86 -12.98 -10.59
C ALA A 243 -25.57 -13.78 -9.31
N VAL A 244 -25.12 -13.13 -8.24
CA VAL A 244 -24.61 -13.80 -7.02
C VAL A 244 -25.32 -13.31 -5.74
N TYR A 245 -26.43 -12.58 -5.88
CA TYR A 245 -27.16 -11.96 -4.77
C TYR A 245 -27.52 -12.96 -3.66
N GLU A 246 -28.11 -14.09 -4.01
CA GLU A 246 -28.53 -15.11 -3.04
C GLU A 246 -27.33 -15.69 -2.26
N LEU A 247 -26.21 -15.93 -2.94
CA LEU A 247 -24.97 -16.41 -2.32
C LEU A 247 -24.37 -15.37 -1.36
N ILE A 248 -24.51 -14.08 -1.67
CA ILE A 248 -24.05 -12.97 -0.83
C ILE A 248 -24.93 -12.84 0.41
N ALA A 249 -26.25 -12.93 0.24
CA ALA A 249 -27.24 -12.85 1.32
C ALA A 249 -27.10 -14.01 2.32
N LEU A 250 -26.79 -15.22 1.84
CA LEU A 250 -26.61 -16.42 2.67
C LEU A 250 -25.29 -16.42 3.47
N ARG A 251 -24.23 -15.74 3.01
CA ARG A 251 -22.89 -15.83 3.60
C ARG A 251 -22.63 -14.96 4.85
N GLY A 252 -23.63 -14.23 5.35
CA GLY A 252 -23.52 -13.43 6.59
C GLY A 252 -22.37 -12.42 6.62
N SER A 253 -22.16 -11.78 7.77
CA SER A 253 -21.12 -10.77 8.01
C SER A 253 -19.74 -11.36 8.32
N SER A 254 -19.58 -12.69 8.31
CA SER A 254 -18.34 -13.41 8.65
C SER A 254 -17.77 -13.02 10.03
N PHE A 255 -18.64 -12.90 11.05
CA PHE A 255 -18.29 -12.54 12.43
C PHE A 255 -17.67 -11.16 12.64
N ARG A 256 -17.64 -10.30 11.61
CA ARG A 256 -17.00 -8.97 11.69
C ARG A 256 -17.58 -8.05 12.79
N PRO A 257 -18.91 -7.95 12.98
CA PRO A 257 -19.47 -7.16 14.07
C PRO A 257 -19.02 -7.64 15.45
N GLU A 258 -18.92 -8.96 15.64
CA GLU A 258 -18.50 -9.60 16.88
C GLU A 258 -17.01 -9.37 17.13
N ILE A 259 -16.17 -9.53 16.10
CA ILE A 259 -14.73 -9.22 16.14
C ILE A 259 -14.51 -7.75 16.51
N PHE A 260 -15.29 -6.85 15.91
CA PHE A 260 -15.22 -5.42 16.22
C PHE A 260 -15.63 -5.11 17.67
N ARG A 261 -16.68 -5.75 18.19
CA ARG A 261 -17.08 -5.62 19.61
C ARG A 261 -16.00 -6.13 20.55
N SER A 262 -15.38 -7.26 20.25
CA SER A 262 -14.25 -7.79 21.03
C SER A 262 -13.05 -6.83 21.00
N ALA A 263 -12.73 -6.26 19.83
CA ALA A 263 -11.70 -5.23 19.71
C ALA A 263 -12.00 -4.00 20.57
N LEU A 264 -13.24 -3.51 20.57
CA LEU A 264 -13.66 -2.39 21.41
C LEU A 264 -13.55 -2.71 22.90
N HIS A 265 -13.86 -3.94 23.31
CA HIS A 265 -13.67 -4.38 24.70
C HIS A 265 -12.20 -4.28 25.11
N MET A 266 -11.29 -4.86 24.33
CA MET A 266 -9.84 -4.78 24.60
C MET A 266 -9.34 -3.34 24.67
N ILE A 267 -9.81 -2.47 23.76
CA ILE A 267 -9.49 -1.04 23.77
C ILE A 267 -10.02 -0.37 25.04
N SER A 268 -11.22 -0.74 25.52
CA SER A 268 -11.79 -0.17 26.73
C SER A 268 -11.05 -0.57 28.01
N GLU A 269 -10.40 -1.74 28.01
CA GLU A 269 -9.56 -2.20 29.13
C GLU A 269 -8.21 -1.48 29.17
N HIS A 270 -7.62 -1.15 28.01
CA HIS A 270 -6.31 -0.49 27.92
C HIS A 270 -6.32 0.74 26.99
N PRO A 271 -7.14 1.77 27.26
CA PRO A 271 -7.42 2.83 26.28
C PRO A 271 -6.22 3.73 25.96
N TRP A 272 -5.30 3.90 26.91
CA TRP A 272 -4.16 4.81 26.75
C TRP A 272 -2.91 4.08 26.26
N GLY A 273 -2.45 3.08 27.00
CA GLY A 273 -1.22 2.34 26.66
C GLY A 273 -1.41 1.28 25.57
N GLY A 274 -2.65 0.82 25.33
CA GLY A 274 -2.87 -0.44 24.64
C GLY A 274 -2.17 -1.60 25.35
N LEU A 275 -1.98 -2.71 24.62
CA LEU A 275 -1.22 -3.86 25.10
C LEU A 275 0.31 -3.69 24.95
N GLY A 276 0.74 -2.63 24.25
CA GLY A 276 2.12 -2.40 23.85
C GLY A 276 2.43 -2.97 22.46
N LEU A 277 3.37 -2.35 21.76
CA LEU A 277 3.72 -2.72 20.39
C LEU A 277 4.10 -4.19 20.26
N GLY A 278 3.44 -4.88 19.32
CA GLY A 278 3.67 -6.29 19.02
C GLY A 278 3.24 -7.25 20.12
N ALA A 279 2.50 -6.80 21.13
CA ALA A 279 1.89 -7.67 22.11
C ALA A 279 0.95 -8.68 21.44
N TYR A 280 1.03 -9.94 21.87
CA TYR A 280 0.15 -10.97 21.34
C TYR A 280 -1.25 -10.83 21.93
N TYR A 281 -2.27 -10.84 21.07
CA TYR A 281 -3.65 -10.90 21.49
C TYR A 281 -4.45 -11.81 20.55
N ARG A 282 -5.56 -12.35 21.05
CA ARG A 282 -6.52 -13.14 20.27
C ARG A 282 -7.91 -12.55 20.44
N VAL A 283 -8.65 -12.53 19.35
CA VAL A 283 -10.07 -12.21 19.37
C VAL A 283 -10.85 -13.53 19.40
N GLU A 284 -11.47 -13.84 20.54
CA GLU A 284 -12.33 -15.02 20.68
C GLU A 284 -13.78 -14.66 20.37
N VAL A 285 -14.36 -15.31 19.35
CA VAL A 285 -15.75 -15.11 18.96
C VAL A 285 -16.38 -16.46 18.65
N ALA A 286 -17.48 -16.78 19.34
CA ALA A 286 -18.27 -18.00 19.10
C ALA A 286 -17.44 -19.31 19.10
N GLY A 287 -16.42 -19.40 19.98
CA GLY A 287 -15.53 -20.56 20.08
C GLY A 287 -14.44 -20.64 19.00
N MET A 288 -14.36 -19.66 18.10
CA MET A 288 -13.26 -19.50 17.13
C MET A 288 -12.29 -18.41 17.59
N GLN A 289 -11.01 -18.63 17.32
CA GLN A 289 -9.95 -17.66 17.61
C GLN A 289 -9.49 -16.98 16.32
N PHE A 290 -9.42 -15.65 16.35
CA PHE A 290 -8.89 -14.82 15.28
C PHE A 290 -7.62 -14.11 15.75
N ASP A 291 -6.58 -14.14 14.91
CA ASP A 291 -5.27 -13.58 15.21
C ASP A 291 -5.19 -12.05 15.05
N HIS A 292 -6.26 -11.40 14.57
CA HIS A 292 -6.35 -9.95 14.45
C HIS A 292 -7.78 -9.43 14.33
N THR A 293 -7.98 -8.13 14.54
CA THR A 293 -9.28 -7.45 14.48
C THR A 293 -9.85 -7.25 13.06
N HIS A 294 -9.13 -7.67 12.01
CA HIS A 294 -9.50 -7.50 10.60
C HIS A 294 -9.68 -6.01 10.19
N ASN A 295 -9.12 -5.08 10.96
CA ASN A 295 -9.20 -3.65 10.72
C ASN A 295 -7.99 -2.93 11.32
N MET A 296 -7.17 -2.29 10.47
CA MET A 296 -5.92 -1.62 10.84
C MET A 296 -6.10 -0.65 12.01
N PHE A 297 -7.17 0.16 12.00
CA PHE A 297 -7.35 1.21 13.01
C PHE A 297 -7.63 0.61 14.39
N THR A 298 -8.50 -0.39 14.45
CA THR A 298 -8.75 -1.11 15.70
C THR A 298 -7.54 -1.91 16.16
N HIS A 299 -6.78 -2.51 15.24
CA HIS A 299 -5.54 -3.22 15.59
C HIS A 299 -4.52 -2.25 16.21
N VAL A 300 -4.31 -1.09 15.61
CA VAL A 300 -3.44 -0.04 16.16
C VAL A 300 -3.95 0.45 17.51
N ALA A 301 -5.27 0.58 17.71
CA ALA A 301 -5.84 0.97 18.99
C ALA A 301 -5.66 -0.10 20.08
N VAL A 302 -5.74 -1.38 19.74
CA VAL A 302 -5.49 -2.49 20.67
C VAL A 302 -4.01 -2.53 21.07
N GLU A 303 -3.08 -2.40 20.11
CA GLU A 303 -1.64 -2.45 20.42
C GLU A 303 -1.13 -1.17 21.09
N LEU A 304 -1.48 0.00 20.57
CA LEU A 304 -0.87 1.29 20.93
C LEU A 304 -1.83 2.23 21.67
N GLY A 305 -3.04 1.79 21.97
CA GLY A 305 -4.08 2.62 22.57
C GLY A 305 -4.65 3.68 21.62
N LEU A 306 -5.60 4.46 22.14
CA LEU A 306 -6.17 5.61 21.45
C LEU A 306 -5.11 6.63 21.00
N PRO A 307 -4.04 6.93 21.77
CA PRO A 307 -2.98 7.84 21.30
C PRO A 307 -2.31 7.33 20.01
N GLY A 308 -1.95 6.04 19.96
CA GLY A 308 -1.36 5.44 18.75
C GLY A 308 -2.30 5.46 17.56
N MET A 309 -3.58 5.14 17.78
CA MET A 309 -4.61 5.21 16.73
C MET A 309 -4.78 6.65 16.20
N LEU A 310 -4.85 7.64 17.07
CA LEU A 310 -4.99 9.04 16.68
C LEU A 310 -3.76 9.55 15.92
N LEU A 311 -2.56 9.13 16.31
CA LEU A 311 -1.32 9.44 15.58
C LEU A 311 -1.31 8.79 14.20
N TRP A 312 -1.78 7.54 14.08
CA TRP A 312 -1.94 6.89 12.77
C TRP A 312 -2.98 7.60 11.88
N ILE A 313 -4.13 7.99 12.45
CA ILE A 313 -5.14 8.80 11.74
C ILE A 313 -4.52 10.12 11.29
N ALA A 314 -3.72 10.79 12.13
CA ALA A 314 -3.05 12.03 11.77
C ALA A 314 -2.09 11.84 10.58
N VAL A 315 -1.26 10.78 10.60
CA VAL A 315 -0.40 10.41 9.45
C VAL A 315 -1.23 10.24 8.19
N TRP A 316 -2.35 9.51 8.28
CA TRP A 316 -3.22 9.21 7.14
C TRP A 316 -3.94 10.45 6.59
N LEU A 317 -4.39 11.36 7.46
CA LEU A 317 -5.04 12.62 7.08
C LEU A 317 -4.03 13.64 6.53
N PHE A 318 -2.81 13.74 7.07
CA PHE A 318 -1.77 14.58 6.49
C PHE A 318 -1.29 14.05 5.14
N THR A 319 -1.29 12.72 4.96
CA THR A 319 -1.08 12.09 3.65
C THR A 319 -2.16 12.56 2.65
N LEU A 320 -3.44 12.53 3.04
CA LEU A 320 -4.52 13.06 2.22
C LEU A 320 -4.37 14.56 1.94
N ALA A 321 -4.00 15.37 2.92
CA ALA A 321 -3.81 16.81 2.76
C ALA A 321 -2.74 17.11 1.70
N GLU A 322 -1.63 16.37 1.68
CA GLU A 322 -0.59 16.50 0.66
C GLU A 322 -1.08 16.02 -0.72
N ILE A 323 -1.89 14.96 -0.80
CA ILE A 323 -2.53 14.54 -2.05
C ILE A 323 -3.45 15.65 -2.59
N ILE A 324 -4.28 16.24 -1.73
CA ILE A 324 -5.21 17.32 -2.10
C ILE A 324 -4.44 18.54 -2.60
N ARG A 325 -3.32 18.91 -1.95
CA ARG A 325 -2.42 19.97 -2.44
C ARG A 325 -1.85 19.67 -3.83
N ALA A 326 -1.67 18.39 -4.17
CA ALA A 326 -1.19 17.94 -5.48
C ALA A 326 -2.31 17.53 -6.46
N ARG A 327 -3.60 17.76 -6.15
CA ARG A 327 -4.76 17.27 -6.94
C ARG A 327 -4.81 17.74 -8.39
N HIS A 328 -4.10 18.82 -8.71
CA HIS A 328 -4.02 19.35 -10.06
C HIS A 328 -3.09 18.53 -10.96
N THR A 329 -2.15 17.79 -10.36
CA THR A 329 -1.21 16.92 -11.08
C THR A 329 -1.83 15.55 -11.38
N ALA A 330 -1.43 14.91 -12.47
CA ALA A 330 -1.87 13.55 -12.78
C ALA A 330 -1.46 12.54 -11.69
N PHE A 331 -0.27 12.71 -11.11
CA PHE A 331 0.22 11.83 -10.06
C PHE A 331 -0.58 11.98 -8.76
N GLY A 332 -0.89 13.21 -8.32
CA GLY A 332 -1.74 13.44 -7.16
C GLY A 332 -3.14 12.82 -7.30
N LYS A 333 -3.73 12.87 -8.51
CA LYS A 333 -5.00 12.19 -8.80
C LYS A 333 -4.92 10.67 -8.69
N ILE A 334 -3.81 10.06 -9.13
CA ILE A 334 -3.55 8.62 -8.97
C ILE A 334 -3.36 8.28 -7.49
N LEU A 335 -2.64 9.10 -6.73
CA LEU A 335 -2.47 8.92 -5.29
C LEU A 335 -3.79 9.03 -4.53
N LEU A 336 -4.74 9.86 -4.99
CA LEU A 336 -6.07 9.92 -4.41
C LEU A 336 -6.84 8.61 -4.59
N CYS A 337 -6.77 7.99 -5.79
CA CYS A 337 -7.31 6.64 -6.00
C CYS A 337 -6.68 5.62 -5.05
N LEU A 338 -5.34 5.65 -4.92
CA LEU A 338 -4.58 4.77 -4.05
C LEU A 338 -4.91 4.96 -2.56
N TRP A 339 -5.11 6.20 -2.12
CA TRP A 339 -5.48 6.50 -0.74
C TRP A 339 -6.88 5.98 -0.41
N VAL A 340 -7.85 6.16 -1.31
CA VAL A 340 -9.20 5.58 -1.15
C VAL A 340 -9.14 4.06 -1.13
N TYR A 341 -8.42 3.45 -2.10
CA TYR A 341 -8.20 2.01 -2.16
C TYR A 341 -7.63 1.44 -0.85
N SER A 342 -6.54 2.06 -0.40
CA SER A 342 -5.81 1.67 0.80
C SER A 342 -6.66 1.83 2.06
N THR A 343 -7.45 2.91 2.14
CA THR A 343 -8.41 3.12 3.23
C THR A 343 -9.41 1.98 3.28
N MET A 344 -9.99 1.57 2.14
CA MET A 344 -10.91 0.43 2.09
C MET A 344 -10.23 -0.89 2.46
N ALA A 345 -9.03 -1.15 1.95
CA ALA A 345 -8.27 -2.37 2.27
C ALA A 345 -7.97 -2.50 3.78
N MET A 346 -7.57 -1.39 4.43
CA MET A 346 -7.30 -1.33 5.86
C MET A 346 -8.55 -1.52 6.73
N GLN A 347 -9.74 -1.24 6.22
CA GLN A 347 -11.00 -1.48 6.95
C GLN A 347 -11.45 -2.95 6.86
N PHE A 348 -10.97 -3.69 5.85
CA PHE A 348 -11.50 -5.03 5.55
C PHE A 348 -10.63 -6.19 6.02
N ASP A 349 -9.30 -6.09 6.00
CA ASP A 349 -8.44 -7.21 6.39
C ASP A 349 -6.96 -6.86 6.68
N ALA A 350 -6.42 -5.78 6.14
CA ALA A 350 -5.03 -5.42 6.39
C ALA A 350 -4.88 -4.88 7.82
N ALA A 351 -4.42 -5.72 8.75
CA ALA A 351 -4.44 -5.41 10.18
C ALA A 351 -3.10 -4.92 10.76
N SER A 352 -1.94 -5.44 10.30
CA SER A 352 -0.67 -5.12 10.96
C SER A 352 0.06 -3.93 10.34
N LEU A 353 0.32 -2.91 11.16
CA LEU A 353 1.03 -1.70 10.75
C LEU A 353 2.56 -1.87 10.80
N THR A 354 3.06 -2.61 11.78
CA THR A 354 4.48 -2.63 12.18
C THR A 354 5.19 -3.95 11.87
N ALA A 355 4.48 -4.95 11.35
CA ALA A 355 5.09 -6.20 10.90
C ALA A 355 6.16 -6.00 9.81
N THR A 356 6.89 -7.07 9.51
CA THR A 356 7.84 -7.12 8.39
C THR A 356 7.19 -6.67 7.09
N PRO A 357 7.97 -6.13 6.13
CA PRO A 357 7.45 -5.69 4.84
C PRO A 357 6.66 -6.83 4.18
N ARG A 358 5.34 -6.71 4.15
CA ARG A 358 4.38 -7.68 3.58
C ARG A 358 3.30 -6.89 2.83
N ALA A 359 2.21 -7.54 2.45
CA ALA A 359 1.11 -6.91 1.73
C ALA A 359 0.55 -5.66 2.44
N GLU A 360 0.56 -5.64 3.77
CA GLU A 360 0.08 -4.51 4.57
C GLU A 360 0.88 -3.23 4.28
N TRP A 361 2.21 -3.33 4.06
CA TRP A 361 3.04 -2.18 3.70
C TRP A 361 2.64 -1.54 2.37
N PHE A 362 2.06 -2.32 1.45
CA PHE A 362 1.57 -1.78 0.19
C PHE A 362 0.35 -0.90 0.38
N VAL A 363 -0.53 -1.22 1.35
CA VAL A 363 -1.73 -0.42 1.64
C VAL A 363 -1.52 0.61 2.76
N SER A 364 -0.44 0.54 3.52
CA SER A 364 -0.11 1.54 4.55
C SER A 364 1.06 2.44 4.11
N TRP A 365 2.28 1.93 4.19
CA TRP A 365 3.51 2.71 4.07
C TRP A 365 3.86 3.13 2.64
N LEU A 366 3.48 2.36 1.62
CA LEU A 366 3.72 2.74 0.23
C LEU A 366 2.93 4.01 -0.16
N PRO A 367 1.61 4.15 0.10
CA PRO A 367 0.89 5.40 -0.12
C PRO A 367 1.53 6.59 0.58
N VAL A 368 1.95 6.43 1.84
CA VAL A 368 2.65 7.47 2.61
C VAL A 368 3.96 7.84 1.92
N GLY A 369 4.80 6.85 1.59
CA GLY A 369 6.07 7.07 0.90
C GLY A 369 5.90 7.75 -0.46
N LEU A 370 4.91 7.35 -1.27
CA LEU A 370 4.64 8.00 -2.56
C LEU A 370 4.20 9.46 -2.41
N VAL A 371 3.45 9.78 -1.37
CA VAL A 371 3.09 11.16 -1.03
C VAL A 371 4.31 11.99 -0.62
N MET A 372 5.30 11.36 0.00
CA MET A 372 6.56 12.01 0.35
C MET A 372 7.40 12.38 -0.88
N LEU A 373 7.07 11.91 -2.09
CA LEU A 373 7.69 12.32 -3.34
C LEU A 373 7.15 13.66 -3.88
N LEU A 374 5.92 14.04 -3.48
CA LEU A 374 5.19 15.19 -4.04
C LEU A 374 5.95 16.52 -4.02
N PRO A 375 6.73 16.88 -2.99
CA PRO A 375 7.48 18.13 -2.94
C PRO A 375 8.37 18.33 -4.18
N TRP A 376 9.07 17.29 -4.62
CA TRP A 376 9.95 17.34 -5.79
C TRP A 376 9.22 17.22 -7.11
N MET A 377 8.03 16.60 -7.12
CA MET A 377 7.20 16.50 -8.32
C MET A 377 6.44 17.80 -8.61
N ARG A 378 6.08 18.60 -7.59
CA ARG A 378 5.46 19.92 -7.78
C ARG A 378 6.45 20.92 -8.38
N ALA A 379 7.67 20.97 -7.84
CA ALA A 379 8.71 21.88 -8.31
C ALA A 379 9.05 21.70 -9.81
N GLU A 380 9.03 20.46 -10.31
CA GLU A 380 9.24 20.15 -11.73
C GLU A 380 8.13 20.72 -12.62
N ASN A 381 6.87 20.62 -12.18
CA ASN A 381 5.73 21.15 -12.92
C ASN A 381 5.71 22.68 -12.94
N ASP A 382 6.06 23.33 -11.82
CA ASP A 382 6.13 24.79 -11.73
C ASP A 382 7.27 25.36 -12.60
N ALA A 383 8.41 24.65 -12.67
CA ALA A 383 9.53 25.02 -13.53
C ALA A 383 9.16 24.92 -15.02
N CYS A 384 8.49 23.83 -15.44
CA CYS A 384 8.00 23.71 -16.82
C CYS A 384 6.92 24.73 -17.16
N GLY A 385 6.01 25.03 -16.23
CA GLY A 385 4.93 26.01 -16.43
C GLY A 385 5.46 27.44 -16.66
N LYS A 386 6.55 27.81 -15.97
CA LYS A 386 7.22 29.10 -16.18
C LYS A 386 7.89 29.23 -17.56
N ILE A 387 8.44 28.14 -18.09
CA ILE A 387 9.07 28.12 -19.42
C ILE A 387 8.02 28.18 -20.54
N SER A 388 6.83 27.58 -20.33
CA SER A 388 5.73 27.66 -21.33
C SER A 388 5.00 29.01 -21.36
N GLY A 389 5.18 29.86 -20.35
CA GLY A 389 4.55 31.18 -20.27
C GLY A 389 5.45 32.34 -20.71
N SER A 390 6.66 32.07 -21.18
CA SER A 390 7.66 33.07 -21.59
C SER A 390 7.90 33.12 -23.11
N THR A 391 6.92 32.69 -23.89
CA THR A 391 6.84 32.85 -25.36
C THR A 391 5.48 33.42 -25.69
#